data_AF-A0AA41WA16-F1
#
_entry.id   AF-A0AA41WA16-F1
#
_cell.length_a   1.000
_cell.length_b   1.000
_cell.length_c   1.000
_cell.angle_alpha   90.00
_cell.angle_beta   90.00
_cell.angle_gamma   90.00
#
_symmetry.space_group_name_H-M   'P 1'
#
loop_
_entity.id
_entity.type
_entity.pdbx_description
1 polymer ?
#
loop_
_entity_poly.entity_id
_entity_poly.type
_entity_poly.pdbx_seq_one_letter_code
_entity_poly.pdbx_strand_id
1 'polypeptide(L)'
;MRAHSDPQVQVVSEAEIRRLFNTLRYWERVQNGELRAEVIRESHVTSLTHTEHCSMSQTLRYYGHDGTKIAIVHQYRRRDGTIGASGHPDPKWLRVGDIVYVPQPPASSP
;
A
#
# COMPACT_ATOMS: atom_id res chain seq x y z
N MET A 1 -32.56 7.71 2.31
CA MET A 1 -31.52 7.00 3.09
C MET A 1 -30.84 6.02 2.16
N ARG A 2 -29.57 6.22 1.78
CA ARG A 2 -28.83 5.19 1.03
C ARG A 2 -28.31 4.19 2.06
N ALA A 3 -28.69 2.93 1.92
CA ALA A 3 -28.07 1.85 2.68
C ALA A 3 -26.57 1.87 2.35
N HIS A 4 -25.74 2.12 3.35
CA HIS A 4 -24.30 1.88 3.22
C HIS A 4 -24.13 0.36 3.25
N SER A 5 -24.18 -0.28 2.08
CA SER A 5 -23.73 -1.66 1.97
C SER A 5 -22.25 -1.69 2.32
N ASP A 6 -21.88 -2.57 3.25
CA ASP A 6 -20.47 -2.80 3.57
C ASP A 6 -19.72 -3.19 2.29
N PRO A 7 -18.49 -2.66 2.09
CA PRO A 7 -17.73 -2.98 0.90
C PRO A 7 -17.47 -4.48 0.84
N GLN A 8 -17.63 -5.07 -0.34
CA GLN A 8 -17.35 -6.48 -0.57
C GLN A 8 -15.84 -6.72 -0.43
N VAL A 9 -15.45 -7.58 0.51
CA VAL A 9 -14.05 -7.92 0.71
C VAL A 9 -13.68 -9.14 -0.13
N GLN A 10 -12.63 -9.03 -0.94
CA GLN A 10 -12.05 -10.12 -1.73
C GLN A 10 -10.61 -10.36 -1.28
N VAL A 11 -10.32 -11.61 -0.91
CA VAL A 11 -8.96 -12.07 -0.63
C VAL A 11 -8.33 -12.50 -1.95
N VAL A 12 -7.19 -11.93 -2.30
CA VAL A 12 -6.48 -12.19 -3.56
C VAL A 12 -5.00 -12.51 -3.31
N SER A 13 -4.29 -13.00 -4.30
CA SER A 13 -2.83 -13.17 -4.18
C SER A 13 -2.13 -11.81 -4.08
N GLU A 14 -0.91 -11.78 -3.52
CA GLU A 14 -0.11 -10.54 -3.51
C GLU A 14 0.17 -10.02 -4.92
N ALA A 15 0.39 -10.93 -5.87
CA ALA A 15 0.61 -10.57 -7.27
C ALA A 15 -0.61 -9.86 -7.87
N GLU A 16 -1.81 -10.32 -7.55
CA GLU A 16 -3.04 -9.74 -8.08
C GLU A 16 -3.33 -8.35 -7.52
N ILE A 17 -3.18 -8.16 -6.20
CA ILE A 17 -3.35 -6.81 -5.62
C ILE A 17 -2.30 -5.83 -6.13
N ARG A 18 -1.04 -6.25 -6.33
CA ARG A 18 0.00 -5.47 -6.99
C ARG A 18 -0.38 -5.12 -8.42
N ARG A 19 -0.87 -6.10 -9.20
CA ARG A 19 -1.33 -5.90 -10.58
C ARG A 19 -2.44 -4.85 -10.63
N LEU A 20 -3.46 -4.95 -9.78
CA LEU A 20 -4.57 -3.99 -9.71
C LEU A 20 -4.09 -2.59 -9.34
N PHE A 21 -3.24 -2.48 -8.31
CA PHE A 21 -2.67 -1.21 -7.86
C PHE A 21 -1.87 -0.51 -8.96
N ASN A 22 -1.02 -1.25 -9.68
CA ASN A 22 -0.22 -0.74 -10.79
C ASN A 22 -1.09 -0.39 -12.01
N THR A 23 -2.07 -1.23 -12.34
CA THR A 23 -2.99 -0.97 -13.47
C THR A 23 -3.78 0.33 -13.27
N LEU A 24 -4.17 0.62 -12.02
CA LEU A 24 -4.89 1.84 -11.66
C LEU A 24 -3.96 3.03 -11.37
N ARG A 25 -2.65 2.83 -11.50
CA ARG A 25 -1.60 3.87 -11.41
C ARG A 25 -1.61 4.63 -10.09
N TYR A 26 -1.96 3.96 -8.98
CA TYR A 26 -2.22 4.67 -7.73
C TYR A 26 -0.98 5.35 -7.13
N TRP A 27 0.22 4.82 -7.39
CA TRP A 27 1.44 5.47 -6.93
C TRP A 27 1.73 6.75 -7.73
N GLU A 28 1.59 6.67 -9.05
CA GLU A 28 1.76 7.82 -9.95
C GLU A 28 0.73 8.91 -9.65
N ARG A 29 -0.51 8.52 -9.31
CA ARG A 29 -1.55 9.46 -8.90
C ARG A 29 -1.23 10.17 -7.58
N VAL A 30 -0.54 9.52 -6.65
CA VAL A 30 0.02 10.19 -5.47
C VAL A 30 1.13 11.17 -5.87
N GLN A 31 2.05 10.75 -6.75
CA GLN A 31 3.15 11.60 -7.23
C GLN A 31 2.63 12.86 -7.96
N ASN A 32 1.52 12.73 -8.68
CA ASN A 32 0.86 13.83 -9.41
C ASN A 32 -0.09 14.67 -8.54
N GLY A 33 -0.27 14.32 -7.27
CA GLY A 33 -1.16 15.05 -6.35
C GLY A 33 -2.67 14.77 -6.53
N GLU A 34 -3.04 13.79 -7.37
CA GLU A 34 -4.44 13.33 -7.52
C GLU A 34 -4.93 12.50 -6.33
N LEU A 35 -4.00 11.91 -5.58
CA LEU A 35 -4.25 11.21 -4.33
C LEU A 35 -3.35 11.77 -3.23
N ARG A 36 -3.87 11.85 -2.01
CA ARG A 36 -3.10 12.24 -0.84
C ARG A 36 -2.52 11.00 -0.17
N ALA A 37 -1.21 11.00 0.10
CA ALA A 37 -0.57 9.98 0.93
C ALA A 37 -0.31 10.49 2.35
N GLU A 38 -0.47 9.60 3.33
CA GLU A 38 -0.25 9.87 4.75
C GLU A 38 0.54 8.73 5.36
N VAL A 39 1.70 9.02 5.96
CA VAL A 39 2.49 8.03 6.71
C VAL A 39 1.80 7.78 8.04
N ILE A 40 1.38 6.54 8.28
CA ILE A 40 0.69 6.14 9.53
C ILE A 40 1.57 5.36 10.49
N ARG A 41 2.67 4.81 9.97
CA ARG A 41 3.69 4.10 10.75
C ARG A 41 5.02 4.26 10.05
N GLU A 42 6.07 4.47 10.81
CA GLU A 42 7.44 4.53 10.31
C GLU A 42 8.40 3.93 11.35
N SER A 43 9.40 3.18 10.89
CA SER A 43 10.46 2.63 11.73
C SER A 43 11.75 2.45 10.94
N HIS A 44 12.89 2.73 11.57
CA HIS A 44 14.21 2.53 10.98
C HIS A 44 14.58 1.04 10.92
N VAL A 45 15.04 0.56 9.76
CA VAL A 45 15.55 -0.81 9.59
C VAL A 45 16.98 -0.89 10.14
N THR A 46 17.11 -1.39 11.38
CA THR A 46 18.38 -1.48 12.10
C THR A 46 19.15 -2.78 11.87
N SER A 47 18.52 -3.80 11.28
CA SER A 47 19.16 -5.09 11.04
C SER A 47 20.21 -4.97 9.93
N LEU A 48 21.48 -5.22 10.28
CA LEU A 48 22.62 -5.20 9.35
C LEU A 48 22.52 -6.25 8.23
N THR A 49 21.76 -7.33 8.45
CA THR A 49 21.55 -8.40 7.46
C THR A 49 20.38 -8.15 6.53
N HIS A 50 19.57 -7.11 6.79
CA HIS A 50 18.45 -6.77 5.92
C HIS A 50 18.97 -6.01 4.70
N THR A 51 18.48 -6.34 3.51
CA THR A 51 18.84 -5.68 2.24
C THR A 51 18.47 -4.20 2.17
N GLU A 52 17.72 -3.71 3.15
CA GLU A 52 17.22 -2.33 3.26
C GLU A 52 17.70 -1.72 4.58
N HIS A 53 18.84 -2.18 5.09
CA HIS A 53 19.50 -1.59 6.25
C HIS A 53 19.67 -0.08 6.07
N CYS A 54 19.39 0.67 7.13
CA CYS A 54 19.32 2.13 7.13
C CYS A 54 18.20 2.79 6.31
N SER A 55 17.25 2.02 5.76
CA SER A 55 16.01 2.58 5.21
C SER A 55 14.95 2.80 6.30
N MET A 56 14.01 3.70 6.03
CA MET A 56 12.78 3.85 6.82
C MET A 56 11.71 2.91 6.27
N SER A 57 11.30 1.93 7.06
CA SER A 57 10.14 1.09 6.79
C SER A 57 8.87 1.88 7.10
N GLN A 58 8.05 2.15 6.09
CA GLN A 58 6.87 3.01 6.20
C GLN A 58 5.61 2.26 5.81
N THR A 59 4.52 2.51 6.54
CA THR A 59 3.16 2.19 6.12
C THR A 59 2.43 3.48 5.82
N LEU A 60 1.84 3.59 4.63
CA LEU A 60 1.12 4.77 4.19
C LEU A 60 -0.34 4.44 3.87
N ARG A 61 -1.23 5.41 4.09
CA ARG A 61 -2.61 5.41 3.59
C ARG A 61 -2.74 6.38 2.45
N TYR A 62 -3.40 5.95 1.37
CA TYR A 62 -3.74 6.80 0.24
C TYR A 62 -5.21 7.16 0.30
N TYR A 63 -5.52 8.42 0.02
CA TYR A 63 -6.86 8.98 0.08
C TYR A 63 -7.21 9.70 -1.22
N GLY A 64 -8.47 9.55 -1.64
CA GLY A 64 -9.07 10.42 -2.66
C GLY A 64 -9.34 11.82 -2.11
N HIS A 65 -9.69 12.75 -3.01
CA HIS A 65 -10.03 14.14 -2.64
C HIS A 65 -11.25 14.24 -1.72
N ASP A 66 -12.15 13.27 -1.78
CA ASP A 66 -13.34 13.15 -0.92
C ASP A 66 -13.02 12.57 0.47
N GLY A 67 -11.75 12.26 0.76
CA GLY A 67 -11.32 11.61 1.99
C GLY A 67 -11.51 10.09 1.99
N THR A 68 -11.99 9.49 0.90
CA THR A 68 -12.13 8.03 0.80
C THR A 68 -10.77 7.37 0.81
N LYS A 69 -10.57 6.39 1.72
CA LYS A 69 -9.35 5.58 1.75
C LYS A 69 -9.30 4.66 0.52
N ILE A 70 -8.26 4.81 -0.30
CA ILE A 70 -8.04 4.07 -1.55
C ILE A 70 -7.06 2.92 -1.36
N ALA A 71 -5.97 3.13 -0.63
CA ALA A 71 -4.96 2.09 -0.45
C ALA A 71 -4.30 2.17 0.93
N ILE A 72 -3.77 1.03 1.38
CA ILE A 72 -2.71 0.96 2.39
C ILE A 72 -1.52 0.29 1.73
N VAL A 73 -0.37 0.94 1.78
CA VAL A 73 0.88 0.43 1.18
C VAL A 73 1.98 0.36 2.22
N HIS A 74 2.93 -0.55 2.00
CA HIS A 74 4.20 -0.60 2.69
C HIS A 74 5.33 -0.22 1.72
N GLN A 75 6.33 0.51 2.19
CA GLN A 75 7.52 0.83 1.40
C GLN A 75 8.75 0.96 2.28
N TYR A 76 9.92 0.78 1.68
CA TYR A 76 11.18 1.22 2.27
C TYR A 76 11.56 2.56 1.64
N ARG A 77 11.80 3.59 2.45
CA ARG A 77 12.30 4.88 2.00
C ARG A 77 13.77 5.00 2.38
N ARG A 78 14.64 5.07 1.38
CA ARG A 78 16.08 5.26 1.57
C ARG A 78 16.40 6.70 1.95
N ARG A 79 17.62 6.93 2.45
CA ARG A 79 18.09 8.27 2.88
C ARG A 79 18.08 9.31 1.76
N ASP A 80 18.32 8.87 0.53
CA ASP A 80 18.26 9.71 -0.68
C ASP A 80 16.81 10.01 -1.14
N GLY A 81 15.80 9.48 -0.43
CA GLY A 81 14.39 9.65 -0.75
C GLY A 81 13.83 8.64 -1.75
N THR A 82 14.66 7.75 -2.31
CA THR A 82 14.20 6.69 -3.22
C THR A 82 13.47 5.57 -2.48
N ILE A 83 12.65 4.81 -3.21
CA ILE A 83 12.00 3.62 -2.68
C ILE A 83 12.93 2.41 -2.82
N GLY A 84 13.10 1.67 -1.73
CA GLY A 84 13.87 0.43 -1.67
C GLY A 84 13.15 -0.78 -2.27
N ALA A 85 13.75 -1.96 -2.12
CA ALA A 85 13.26 -3.23 -2.66
C ALA A 85 12.99 -3.16 -4.17
N SER A 86 11.73 -3.31 -4.59
CA SER A 86 11.30 -3.28 -6.01
C SER A 86 11.23 -1.87 -6.60
N GLY A 87 11.54 -0.83 -5.82
CA GLY A 87 11.39 0.57 -6.22
C GLY A 87 9.94 1.05 -6.24
N HIS A 88 8.98 0.24 -5.79
CA HIS A 88 7.55 0.53 -5.80
C HIS A 88 6.92 0.25 -4.43
N PRO A 89 5.87 1.00 -4.03
CA PRO A 89 5.09 0.66 -2.84
C PRO A 89 4.39 -0.69 -2.99
N ASP A 90 4.34 -1.46 -1.90
CA ASP A 90 3.69 -2.76 -1.83
C ASP A 90 2.28 -2.64 -1.22
N PRO A 91 1.20 -2.83 -2.01
CA PRO A 91 -0.17 -2.69 -1.50
C PRO A 91 -0.54 -3.83 -0.55
N LYS A 92 -1.00 -3.45 0.65
CA LYS A 92 -1.51 -4.38 1.69
C LYS A 92 -3.03 -4.32 1.85
N TRP A 93 -3.67 -3.31 1.25
CA TRP A 93 -5.13 -3.14 1.20
C TRP A 93 -5.46 -2.20 0.05
N LEU A 94 -6.50 -2.50 -0.73
CA LEU A 94 -6.88 -1.69 -1.88
C LEU A 94 -8.40 -1.61 -2.02
N ARG A 95 -8.95 -0.42 -2.24
CA ARG A 95 -10.36 -0.22 -2.58
C ARG A 95 -10.52 0.22 -4.03
N VAL A 96 -11.43 -0.45 -4.74
CA VAL A 96 -11.84 -0.11 -6.10
C VAL A 96 -13.36 -0.13 -6.14
N GLY A 97 -13.96 1.06 -6.15
CA GLY A 97 -15.42 1.20 -6.00
C GLY A 97 -15.90 0.65 -4.66
N ASP A 98 -16.78 -0.35 -4.72
CA ASP A 98 -17.37 -1.01 -3.55
C ASP A 98 -16.65 -2.31 -3.16
N ILE A 99 -15.55 -2.65 -3.85
CA ILE A 99 -14.75 -3.85 -3.57
C ILE A 99 -13.46 -3.46 -2.84
N VAL A 100 -13.14 -4.20 -1.79
CA VAL A 100 -11.90 -4.13 -1.03
C VAL A 100 -11.09 -5.39 -1.27
N TYR A 101 -9.91 -5.24 -1.84
CA TYR A 101 -8.95 -6.32 -2.05
C TYR A 101 -7.93 -6.34 -0.91
N VAL A 102 -7.70 -7.52 -0.34
CA VAL A 102 -6.65 -7.78 0.64
C VAL A 102 -5.82 -8.98 0.20
N PRO A 103 -4.49 -8.97 0.39
CA PRO A 103 -3.67 -10.13 0.08
C PRO A 103 -4.05 -11.28 1.01
N GLN A 104 -4.01 -12.50 0.49
CA GLN A 104 -4.06 -13.71 1.28
C GLN A 104 -2.93 -13.64 2.32
N PRO A 105 -3.22 -13.89 3.61
CA PRO A 105 -2.16 -13.99 4.60
C PRO A 105 -1.18 -15.07 4.15
N PRO A 106 0.14 -14.88 4.40
CA PRO A 106 1.11 -15.94 4.13
C PRO A 106 0.63 -17.21 4.82
N ALA A 107 0.71 -18.35 4.12
CA ALA A 107 0.41 -19.63 4.74
C ALA A 107 1.25 -19.74 6.01
N SER A 108 0.61 -19.89 7.16
CA SER A 108 1.31 -20.15 8.41
C SER A 108 2.17 -21.40 8.19
N SER A 109 3.49 -21.25 8.20
CA SER A 109 4.37 -22.42 8.26
C SER A 109 4.06 -23.19 9.55
N PRO A 110 3.90 -24.52 9.50
CA PRO A 110 3.69 -25.34 10.69
C PRO A 110 4.88 -25.29 11.65
#